data_AF-A0A166L0H4-F1
#
_entry.id   AF-A0A166L0H4-F1
#
_cell.length_a   1.000
_cell.length_b   1.000
_cell.length_c   1.000
_cell.angle_alpha   90.00
_cell.angle_beta   90.00
_cell.angle_gamma   90.00
#
_symmetry.space_group_name_H-M   'P 1'
#
loop_
_entity.id
_entity.type
_entity.pdbx_description
1 polymer ?
#
loop_
_entity_poly.entity_id
_entity_poly.type
_entity_poly.pdbx_seq_one_letter_code
_entity_poly.pdbx_strand_id
1 'polypeptide(L)'
;MVAVDYSVYLVTGRELLPPNKTYLGTLEEALRGGVTLVQVREKDTETREFLRIAQQTIELCNKFNVPVLINDRIDIALASGAAGVHLGQDDMPIEIARKLLPSGSIIGITTTTAEHVRAAVSSGADYVGVGAVFPTATKDVSEPGRVRGVEGVREMMEELEGSNVKSVAIGGVKSTNLTRVLHGCSSARGLGLDGVAVVSDIMAAQDPRAAAERLASIYRAWRSVPRIPTSFSKADAELSSASFVELAGKLLEGVRAAKPLVHQITNGVVKTQSANATLALGASPIMAASAQEQVDLARIPGGLLINFGTIEDVQGMLIAGTEANKNRKPVVFDPVGVGATAYRRETASKLLNAWQATVIKGNAAEIGTIARLDEVKGQGVDSIGDFKDPVSVVRRLALRERCIVVLSGVTDYITDGHRVVQLSNGHPLLGQITGSGCMLGTAVTTFCGTASVLAEREPTASDAGVLAKGDMLVAAAAGVLALTIAAELAAERPEVRGPGTFLPVLLDELSRLTPETLASRAKAKVVT
;
A
#
# COMPACT_ATOMS: atom_id res chain seq x y z
N MET A 1 -16.23 18.19 -25.39
CA MET A 1 -15.12 17.20 -25.33
C MET A 1 -15.70 15.89 -24.83
N VAL A 2 -15.40 14.78 -25.49
CA VAL A 2 -15.73 13.44 -24.97
C VAL A 2 -14.86 13.21 -23.74
N ALA A 3 -15.45 12.80 -22.62
CA ALA A 3 -14.68 12.47 -21.43
C ALA A 3 -13.81 11.22 -21.72
N VAL A 4 -12.50 11.34 -21.52
CA VAL A 4 -11.55 10.24 -21.76
C VAL A 4 -11.51 9.32 -20.54
N ASP A 5 -11.64 8.02 -20.75
CA ASP A 5 -11.49 7.01 -19.71
C ASP A 5 -10.03 6.51 -19.66
N TYR A 6 -9.30 6.95 -18.64
CA TYR A 6 -7.90 6.58 -18.44
C TYR A 6 -7.71 5.25 -17.69
N SER A 7 -8.78 4.55 -17.29
CA SER A 7 -8.76 3.40 -16.37
C SER A 7 -7.67 2.37 -16.69
N VAL A 8 -7.61 1.89 -17.94
CA VAL A 8 -6.58 0.97 -18.42
C VAL A 8 -6.00 1.51 -19.72
N TYR A 9 -4.85 2.16 -19.59
CA TYR A 9 -4.14 2.81 -20.68
C TYR A 9 -3.04 1.87 -21.21
N LEU A 10 -3.20 1.36 -22.44
CA LEU A 10 -2.21 0.53 -23.10
C LEU A 10 -1.23 1.40 -23.89
N VAL A 11 0.06 1.31 -23.59
CA VAL A 11 1.12 1.81 -24.47
C VAL A 11 1.67 0.63 -25.26
N THR A 12 1.80 0.79 -26.58
CA THR A 12 2.25 -0.30 -27.45
C THR A 12 3.76 -0.54 -27.33
N GLY A 13 4.17 -1.78 -27.59
CA GLY A 13 5.56 -2.19 -27.75
C GLY A 13 5.62 -3.45 -28.60
N ARG A 14 5.72 -3.27 -29.93
CA ARG A 14 5.68 -4.38 -30.91
C ARG A 14 6.85 -5.35 -30.73
N GLU A 15 7.98 -4.85 -30.27
CA GLU A 15 9.19 -5.60 -29.95
C GLU A 15 9.00 -6.59 -28.80
N LEU A 16 7.94 -6.44 -28.00
CA LEU A 16 7.64 -7.28 -26.85
C LEU A 16 6.69 -8.43 -27.17
N LEU A 17 6.17 -8.49 -28.40
CA LEU A 17 5.18 -9.49 -28.80
C LEU A 17 5.76 -10.91 -28.72
N PRO A 18 5.01 -11.88 -28.19
CA PRO A 18 5.38 -13.28 -28.31
C PRO A 18 5.50 -13.72 -29.79
N PRO A 19 6.40 -14.67 -30.14
CA PRO A 19 6.66 -15.04 -31.53
C PRO A 19 5.44 -15.52 -32.33
N ASN A 20 4.41 -16.03 -31.66
CA ASN A 20 3.17 -16.56 -32.23
C ASN A 20 2.02 -15.55 -32.23
N LYS A 21 2.27 -14.28 -31.92
CA LYS A 21 1.24 -13.24 -31.81
C LYS A 21 1.47 -12.13 -32.84
N THR A 22 0.39 -11.60 -33.38
CA THR A 22 0.42 -10.41 -34.22
C THR A 22 0.09 -9.18 -33.39
N TYR A 23 0.55 -8.00 -33.85
CA TYR A 23 0.25 -6.73 -33.19
C TYR A 23 -1.26 -6.46 -33.08
N LEU A 24 -1.97 -6.48 -34.21
CA LEU A 24 -3.41 -6.20 -34.24
C LEU A 24 -4.22 -7.25 -33.49
N GLY A 25 -3.86 -8.53 -33.56
CA GLY A 25 -4.53 -9.58 -32.79
C GLY A 25 -4.34 -9.43 -31.28
N THR A 26 -3.13 -9.04 -30.84
CA THR A 26 -2.85 -8.73 -29.43
C THR A 26 -3.64 -7.52 -28.96
N LEU A 27 -3.69 -6.47 -29.77
CA LEU A 27 -4.44 -5.25 -29.48
C LEU A 27 -5.95 -5.52 -29.40
N GLU A 28 -6.51 -6.29 -30.34
CA GLU A 28 -7.94 -6.65 -30.33
C GLU A 28 -8.31 -7.42 -29.05
N GLU A 29 -7.50 -8.40 -28.67
CA GLU A 29 -7.73 -9.16 -27.43
C GLU A 29 -7.61 -8.29 -26.18
N ALA A 30 -6.66 -7.34 -26.16
CA ALA A 30 -6.55 -6.37 -25.07
C ALA A 30 -7.76 -5.42 -24.97
N LEU A 31 -8.28 -4.96 -26.11
CA LEU A 31 -9.50 -4.14 -26.17
C LEU A 31 -10.72 -4.90 -25.64
N ARG A 32 -10.88 -6.17 -26.04
CA ARG A 32 -11.93 -7.07 -25.51
C ARG A 32 -11.80 -7.27 -24.00
N GLY A 33 -10.58 -7.22 -23.47
CA GLY A 33 -10.32 -7.34 -22.04
C GLY A 33 -10.53 -6.06 -21.22
N GLY A 34 -10.84 -4.93 -21.85
CA GLY A 34 -11.18 -3.69 -21.17
C GLY A 34 -10.10 -2.61 -21.15
N VAL A 35 -9.19 -2.58 -22.13
CA VAL A 35 -8.37 -1.40 -22.42
C VAL A 35 -9.28 -0.22 -22.81
N THR A 36 -9.06 0.95 -22.21
CA THR A 36 -9.91 2.15 -22.38
C THR A 36 -9.21 3.30 -23.12
N LEU A 37 -7.88 3.24 -23.26
CA LEU A 37 -7.06 4.19 -24.00
C LEU A 37 -5.86 3.47 -24.60
N VAL A 38 -5.47 3.82 -25.83
CA VAL A 38 -4.29 3.24 -26.50
C VAL A 38 -3.31 4.34 -26.92
N GLN A 39 -2.02 4.13 -26.70
CA GLN A 39 -0.95 4.98 -27.24
C GLN A 39 -0.04 4.16 -28.14
N VAL A 40 0.06 4.57 -29.40
CA VAL A 40 1.00 3.98 -30.35
C VAL A 40 2.38 4.60 -30.15
N ARG A 41 3.34 3.76 -29.82
CA ARG A 41 4.74 4.13 -29.59
C ARG A 41 5.66 3.33 -30.50
N GLU A 42 6.22 4.01 -31.49
CA GLU A 42 7.23 3.48 -32.41
C GLU A 42 8.44 4.42 -32.41
N LYS A 43 9.57 3.99 -31.84
CA LYS A 43 10.77 4.84 -31.72
C LYS A 43 11.72 4.71 -32.92
N ASP A 44 11.87 3.49 -33.42
CA ASP A 44 12.89 3.14 -34.40
C ASP A 44 12.28 2.82 -35.78
N THR A 45 11.01 3.19 -35.99
CA THR A 45 10.26 2.88 -37.20
C THR A 45 10.19 4.10 -38.12
N GLU A 46 10.35 3.86 -39.42
CA GLU A 46 10.22 4.88 -40.45
C GLU A 46 8.83 5.54 -40.45
N THR A 47 8.79 6.84 -40.73
CA THR A 47 7.57 7.66 -40.69
C THR A 47 6.39 7.05 -41.47
N ARG A 48 6.66 6.49 -42.66
CA ARG A 48 5.63 5.84 -43.50
C ARG A 48 5.03 4.62 -42.83
N GLU A 49 5.87 3.78 -42.22
CA GLU A 49 5.38 2.58 -41.52
C GLU A 49 4.66 2.96 -40.23
N PHE A 50 5.16 3.94 -39.47
CA PHE A 50 4.49 4.44 -38.27
C PHE A 50 3.09 4.97 -38.61
N LEU A 51 2.96 5.80 -39.66
CA LEU A 51 1.65 6.29 -40.11
C LEU A 51 0.68 5.15 -40.44
N ARG A 52 1.16 4.12 -41.16
CA ARG A 52 0.36 2.94 -41.49
C ARG A 52 -0.10 2.19 -40.24
N ILE A 53 0.79 2.00 -39.26
CA ILE A 53 0.46 1.33 -37.99
C ILE A 53 -0.57 2.15 -37.21
N ALA A 54 -0.37 3.47 -37.09
CA ALA A 54 -1.28 4.37 -36.41
C ALA A 54 -2.69 4.30 -37.01
N GLN A 55 -2.82 4.35 -38.34
CA GLN A 55 -4.10 4.24 -39.03
C GLN A 55 -4.78 2.89 -38.78
N GLN A 56 -4.05 1.78 -38.86
CA GLN A 56 -4.59 0.45 -38.56
C GLN A 56 -5.03 0.32 -37.10
N THR A 57 -4.31 0.91 -36.16
CA THR A 57 -4.67 0.95 -34.74
C THR A 57 -5.92 1.77 -34.50
N ILE A 58 -6.03 2.96 -35.09
CA ILE A 58 -7.23 3.81 -35.01
C ILE A 58 -8.45 3.06 -35.55
N GLU A 59 -8.33 2.44 -36.73
CA GLU A 59 -9.43 1.68 -37.33
C GLU A 59 -9.93 0.56 -36.40
N LEU A 60 -9.02 -0.18 -35.78
CA LEU A 60 -9.38 -1.24 -34.83
C LEU A 60 -10.00 -0.66 -33.55
N CYS A 61 -9.36 0.33 -32.92
CA CYS A 61 -9.83 0.90 -31.65
C CYS A 61 -11.19 1.61 -31.79
N ASN A 62 -11.49 2.21 -32.96
CA ASN A 62 -12.79 2.80 -33.25
C ASN A 62 -13.94 1.79 -33.17
N LYS A 63 -13.70 0.51 -33.50
CA LYS A 63 -14.72 -0.56 -33.35
C LYS A 63 -15.11 -0.79 -31.88
N PHE A 64 -14.26 -0.36 -30.94
CA PHE A 64 -14.45 -0.47 -29.50
C PHE A 64 -14.72 0.88 -28.82
N ASN A 65 -14.81 1.98 -29.58
CA ASN A 65 -14.89 3.35 -29.07
C ASN A 65 -13.73 3.75 -28.13
N VAL A 66 -12.53 3.23 -28.41
CA VAL A 66 -11.33 3.52 -27.63
C VAL A 66 -10.47 4.56 -28.35
N PRO A 67 -10.15 5.71 -27.74
CA PRO A 67 -9.30 6.71 -28.36
C PRO A 67 -7.84 6.24 -28.49
N VAL A 68 -7.16 6.76 -29.51
CA VAL A 68 -5.75 6.48 -29.79
C VAL A 68 -4.93 7.76 -29.70
N LEU A 69 -3.83 7.71 -28.95
CA LEU A 69 -2.82 8.76 -28.86
C LEU A 69 -1.56 8.33 -29.61
N ILE A 70 -0.79 9.31 -30.09
CA ILE A 70 0.52 9.09 -30.69
C ILE A 70 1.60 9.57 -29.75
N ASN A 71 2.61 8.74 -29.54
CA ASN A 71 3.80 9.10 -28.77
C ASN A 71 4.69 10.07 -29.57
N ASP A 72 5.00 11.23 -29.00
CA ASP A 72 5.98 12.27 -29.40
C ASP A 72 5.70 12.96 -30.76
N ARG A 73 5.20 12.23 -31.77
CA ARG A 73 5.08 12.65 -33.18
C ARG A 73 3.75 13.32 -33.51
N ILE A 74 3.70 14.64 -33.38
CA ILE A 74 2.52 15.47 -33.71
C ILE A 74 2.12 15.39 -35.19
N ASP A 75 3.09 15.31 -36.09
CA ASP A 75 2.87 15.15 -37.53
C ASP A 75 2.13 13.84 -37.85
N ILE A 76 2.51 12.73 -37.21
CA ILE A 76 1.82 11.44 -37.33
C ILE A 76 0.41 11.53 -36.73
N ALA A 77 0.24 12.21 -35.58
CA ALA A 77 -1.08 12.40 -34.98
C ALA A 77 -2.05 13.13 -35.93
N LEU A 78 -1.57 14.22 -36.55
CA LEU A 78 -2.33 14.97 -37.54
C LEU A 78 -2.65 14.13 -38.79
N ALA A 79 -1.65 13.46 -39.36
CA ALA A 79 -1.82 12.69 -40.59
C ALA A 79 -2.67 11.42 -40.42
N SER A 80 -2.68 10.83 -39.22
CA SER A 80 -3.47 9.63 -38.91
C SER A 80 -4.88 9.95 -38.41
N GLY A 81 -5.14 11.18 -37.96
CA GLY A 81 -6.40 11.56 -37.31
C GLY A 81 -6.53 11.02 -35.88
N ALA A 82 -5.41 10.85 -35.17
CA ALA A 82 -5.40 10.39 -33.79
C ALA A 82 -6.12 11.38 -32.86
N ALA A 83 -6.61 10.88 -31.71
CA ALA A 83 -7.31 11.70 -30.73
C ALA A 83 -6.39 12.72 -30.03
N GLY A 84 -5.08 12.52 -30.09
CA GLY A 84 -4.11 13.39 -29.45
C GLY A 84 -2.69 12.81 -29.42
N VAL A 85 -1.88 13.39 -28.54
CA VAL A 85 -0.48 13.01 -28.35
C VAL A 85 -0.14 12.83 -26.88
N HIS A 86 0.94 12.10 -26.64
CA HIS A 86 1.64 12.10 -25.36
C HIS A 86 3.09 12.46 -25.61
N LEU A 87 3.61 13.39 -24.82
CA LEU A 87 4.91 14.03 -25.03
C LEU A 87 5.86 13.70 -23.86
N GLY A 88 7.13 13.55 -24.16
CA GLY A 88 8.23 13.59 -23.20
C GLY A 88 8.64 15.02 -22.84
N GLN A 89 9.57 15.14 -21.88
CA GLN A 89 10.09 16.43 -21.43
C GLN A 89 10.99 17.11 -22.48
N ASP A 90 11.65 16.31 -23.32
CA ASP A 90 12.55 16.79 -24.38
C ASP A 90 11.86 16.95 -25.74
N ASP A 91 10.55 16.67 -25.80
CA ASP A 91 9.76 16.76 -27.03
C ASP A 91 9.19 18.19 -27.21
N MET A 92 8.30 18.37 -28.19
CA MET A 92 7.67 19.66 -28.44
C MET A 92 6.91 20.17 -27.20
N PRO A 93 7.08 21.45 -26.80
CA PRO A 93 6.32 22.03 -25.70
C PRO A 93 4.79 21.99 -25.91
N ILE A 94 4.03 21.83 -24.82
CA ILE A 94 2.56 21.72 -24.85
C ILE A 94 1.92 22.92 -25.54
N GLU A 95 2.42 24.13 -25.30
CA GLU A 95 1.88 25.37 -25.85
C GLU A 95 2.02 25.44 -27.38
N ILE A 96 3.08 24.82 -27.92
CA ILE A 96 3.29 24.73 -29.36
C ILE A 96 2.42 23.60 -29.93
N ALA A 97 2.42 22.43 -29.28
CA ALA A 97 1.59 21.30 -29.69
C ALA A 97 0.10 21.68 -29.76
N ARG A 98 -0.40 22.43 -28.78
CA ARG A 98 -1.80 22.92 -28.72
C ARG A 98 -2.15 23.87 -29.87
N LYS A 99 -1.18 24.61 -30.41
CA LYS A 99 -1.38 25.49 -31.58
C LYS A 99 -1.45 24.72 -32.89
N LEU A 100 -0.75 23.58 -32.98
CA LEU A 100 -0.69 22.76 -34.19
C LEU A 100 -1.84 21.74 -34.27
N LEU A 101 -2.23 21.18 -33.13
CA LEU A 101 -3.26 20.16 -33.05
C LEU A 101 -4.68 20.78 -33.16
N PRO A 102 -5.65 20.03 -33.71
CA PRO A 102 -7.05 20.43 -33.69
C PRO A 102 -7.53 20.77 -32.28
N SER A 103 -8.44 21.74 -32.19
CA SER A 103 -9.09 22.09 -30.92
C SER A 103 -9.77 20.85 -30.32
N GLY A 104 -9.45 20.54 -29.06
CA GLY A 104 -9.98 19.38 -28.34
C GLY A 104 -9.13 18.10 -28.47
N SER A 105 -8.01 18.12 -29.18
CA SER A 105 -7.01 17.04 -29.12
C SER A 105 -6.47 16.87 -27.71
N ILE A 106 -6.27 15.62 -27.28
CA ILE A 106 -5.74 15.28 -25.97
C ILE A 106 -4.22 15.49 -25.98
N ILE A 107 -3.66 16.15 -24.97
CA ILE A 107 -2.22 16.31 -24.78
C ILE A 107 -1.83 15.79 -23.41
N GLY A 108 -1.12 14.66 -23.40
CA GLY A 108 -0.46 14.12 -22.23
C GLY A 108 1.01 14.51 -22.16
N ILE A 109 1.57 14.53 -20.96
CA ILE A 109 3.02 14.70 -20.78
C ILE A 109 3.57 13.76 -19.71
N THR A 110 4.78 13.22 -19.92
CA THR A 110 5.50 12.43 -18.92
C THR A 110 6.01 13.34 -17.79
N THR A 111 5.76 12.99 -16.54
CA THR A 111 6.25 13.73 -15.35
C THR A 111 6.99 12.79 -14.39
N THR A 112 8.15 13.24 -13.92
CA THR A 112 9.05 12.47 -13.03
C THR A 112 9.38 13.20 -11.72
N THR A 113 9.00 14.47 -11.59
CA THR A 113 9.22 15.32 -10.42
C THR A 113 8.00 16.20 -10.16
N ALA A 114 7.92 16.77 -8.95
CA ALA A 114 6.89 17.73 -8.58
C ALA A 114 6.92 18.99 -9.48
N GLU A 115 8.11 19.44 -9.87
CA GLU A 115 8.32 20.55 -10.80
C GLU A 115 7.71 20.26 -12.17
N HIS A 116 7.89 19.04 -12.71
CA HIS A 116 7.29 18.64 -13.99
C HIS A 116 5.76 18.68 -13.91
N VAL A 117 5.18 18.27 -12.79
CA VAL A 117 3.72 18.32 -12.58
C VAL A 117 3.22 19.76 -12.55
N ARG A 118 3.86 20.64 -11.77
CA ARG A 118 3.48 22.07 -11.74
C ARG A 118 3.57 22.72 -13.11
N ALA A 119 4.63 22.42 -13.86
CA ALA A 119 4.79 22.90 -15.24
C ALA A 119 3.64 22.41 -16.13
N ALA A 120 3.34 21.10 -16.11
CA ALA A 120 2.26 20.51 -16.89
C ALA A 120 0.88 21.13 -16.60
N VAL A 121 0.59 21.39 -15.32
CA VAL A 121 -0.65 22.09 -14.92
C VAL A 121 -0.67 23.51 -15.48
N SER A 122 0.43 24.25 -15.37
CA SER A 122 0.50 25.63 -15.87
C SER A 122 0.40 25.74 -17.40
N SER A 123 0.94 24.75 -18.12
CA SER A 123 0.90 24.66 -19.59
C SER A 123 -0.44 24.14 -20.13
N GLY A 124 -1.36 23.72 -19.27
CA GLY A 124 -2.67 23.21 -19.67
C GLY A 124 -2.63 21.82 -20.32
N ALA A 125 -1.82 20.91 -19.76
CA ALA A 125 -1.89 19.48 -20.10
C ALA A 125 -3.28 18.91 -19.76
N ASP A 126 -3.78 17.98 -20.57
CA ASP A 126 -5.04 17.28 -20.25
C ASP A 126 -4.82 16.18 -19.21
N TYR A 127 -3.65 15.54 -19.24
CA TYR A 127 -3.23 14.56 -18.25
C TYR A 127 -1.71 14.45 -18.14
N VAL A 128 -1.24 13.87 -17.04
CA VAL A 128 0.17 13.55 -16.81
C VAL A 128 0.38 12.04 -16.65
N GLY A 129 1.46 11.54 -17.26
CA GLY A 129 2.01 10.21 -16.99
C GLY A 129 3.00 10.30 -15.84
N VAL A 130 2.60 9.93 -14.63
CA VAL A 130 3.43 9.99 -13.41
C VAL A 130 4.25 8.72 -13.25
N GLY A 131 5.58 8.85 -13.21
CA GLY A 131 6.47 7.69 -13.14
C GLY A 131 7.95 8.03 -13.34
N ALA A 132 8.85 7.04 -13.47
CA ALA A 132 8.55 5.60 -13.43
C ALA A 132 8.25 5.12 -12.00
N VAL A 133 7.14 4.39 -11.79
CA VAL A 133 6.79 3.87 -10.45
C VAL A 133 7.82 2.81 -10.01
N PHE A 134 8.13 1.85 -10.88
CA PHE A 134 9.07 0.76 -10.64
C PHE A 134 10.08 0.62 -11.79
N PRO A 135 11.18 -0.14 -11.60
CA PRO A 135 12.10 -0.46 -12.70
C PRO A 135 11.37 -1.13 -13.87
N THR A 136 11.79 -0.81 -15.10
CA THR A 136 11.20 -1.36 -16.32
C THR A 136 12.26 -1.60 -17.39
N ALA A 137 12.05 -2.59 -18.24
CA ALA A 137 12.91 -2.87 -19.40
C ALA A 137 12.49 -2.08 -20.66
N THR A 138 11.30 -1.44 -20.66
CA THR A 138 10.73 -0.73 -21.83
C THR A 138 11.34 0.66 -22.07
N LYS A 139 11.94 1.25 -21.04
CA LYS A 139 12.65 2.53 -21.11
C LYS A 139 13.86 2.42 -20.20
N ASP A 140 14.99 2.99 -20.63
CA ASP A 140 16.16 3.07 -19.78
C ASP A 140 15.87 3.99 -18.57
N VAL A 141 15.68 3.35 -17.42
CA VAL A 141 15.50 3.98 -16.11
C VAL A 141 16.66 3.63 -15.18
N SER A 142 17.81 3.24 -15.73
CA SER A 142 18.98 2.78 -14.98
C SER A 142 19.66 3.89 -14.17
N GLU A 143 19.47 5.16 -14.54
CA GLU A 143 19.99 6.29 -13.78
C GLU A 143 19.32 6.41 -12.39
N PRO A 144 20.11 6.61 -11.31
CA PRO A 144 19.59 6.86 -9.98
C PRO A 144 18.57 8.01 -9.98
N GLY A 145 17.41 7.79 -9.35
CA GLY A 145 16.35 8.80 -9.22
C GLY A 145 15.31 8.82 -10.36
N ARG A 146 15.49 8.03 -11.43
CA ARG A 146 14.47 7.86 -12.48
C ARG A 146 13.29 6.98 -12.06
N VAL A 147 13.53 6.00 -11.19
CA VAL A 147 12.46 5.25 -10.51
C VAL A 147 12.08 6.00 -9.24
N ARG A 148 10.82 6.45 -9.18
CA ARG A 148 10.30 7.29 -8.09
C ARG A 148 9.69 6.49 -6.96
N GLY A 149 9.31 5.23 -7.21
CA GLY A 149 8.50 4.48 -6.26
C GLY A 149 7.11 5.08 -6.14
N VAL A 150 6.27 4.43 -5.34
CA VAL A 150 4.94 4.94 -5.01
C VAL A 150 5.02 6.22 -4.16
N GLU A 151 6.06 6.37 -3.34
CA GLU A 151 6.28 7.55 -2.50
C GLU A 151 6.59 8.79 -3.35
N GLY A 152 7.50 8.70 -4.31
CA GLY A 152 7.78 9.83 -5.21
C GLY A 152 6.62 10.16 -6.14
N VAL A 153 5.77 9.18 -6.48
CA VAL A 153 4.52 9.44 -7.23
C VAL A 153 3.48 10.13 -6.34
N ARG A 154 3.37 9.75 -5.07
CA ARG A 154 2.51 10.44 -4.10
C ARG A 154 2.86 11.92 -3.98
N GLU A 155 4.15 12.25 -3.87
CA GLU A 155 4.64 13.65 -3.86
C GLU A 155 4.20 14.40 -5.13
N MET A 156 4.29 13.77 -6.30
CA MET A 156 3.78 14.36 -7.56
C MET A 156 2.26 14.55 -7.57
N MET A 157 1.51 13.63 -6.96
CA MET A 157 0.05 13.70 -6.88
C MET A 157 -0.44 14.80 -5.96
N GLU A 158 0.33 15.19 -4.95
CA GLU A 158 0.02 16.34 -4.09
C GLU A 158 -0.02 17.66 -4.87
N GLU A 159 0.80 17.79 -5.92
CA GLU A 159 0.84 18.97 -6.81
C GLU A 159 -0.36 19.04 -7.78
N LEU A 160 -1.07 17.93 -7.99
CA LEU A 160 -2.27 17.90 -8.84
C LEU A 160 -3.54 18.30 -8.09
N GLU A 161 -3.48 18.42 -6.78
CA GLU A 161 -4.62 18.76 -5.93
C GLU A 161 -5.24 20.10 -6.33
N GLY A 162 -6.57 20.09 -6.54
CA GLY A 162 -7.31 21.26 -7.01
C GLY A 162 -7.14 21.58 -8.50
N SER A 163 -6.33 20.83 -9.24
CA SER A 163 -6.25 20.92 -10.70
C SER A 163 -7.28 20.01 -11.39
N ASN A 164 -7.58 20.31 -12.66
CA ASN A 164 -8.41 19.44 -13.51
C ASN A 164 -7.59 18.43 -14.33
N VAL A 165 -6.26 18.47 -14.21
CA VAL A 165 -5.33 17.62 -14.97
C VAL A 165 -5.43 16.19 -14.46
N LYS A 166 -5.60 15.24 -15.38
CA LYS A 166 -5.74 13.82 -15.03
C LYS A 166 -4.39 13.17 -14.77
N SER A 167 -4.39 12.07 -14.04
CA SER A 167 -3.16 11.37 -13.63
C SER A 167 -3.17 9.89 -14.00
N VAL A 168 -2.10 9.44 -14.64
CA VAL A 168 -1.91 8.03 -14.96
C VAL A 168 -0.54 7.54 -14.51
N ALA A 169 -0.52 6.53 -13.65
CA ALA A 169 0.76 5.95 -13.20
C ALA A 169 1.37 5.05 -14.28
N ILE A 170 2.68 5.18 -14.50
CA ILE A 170 3.41 4.42 -15.53
C ILE A 170 4.81 3.99 -15.05
N GLY A 171 5.33 2.92 -15.64
CA GLY A 171 6.70 2.43 -15.40
C GLY A 171 6.72 1.27 -14.42
N GLY A 172 6.92 0.06 -14.95
CA GLY A 172 6.97 -1.19 -14.18
C GLY A 172 5.63 -1.57 -13.50
N VAL A 173 4.53 -0.91 -13.86
CA VAL A 173 3.17 -1.27 -13.43
C VAL A 173 2.74 -2.57 -14.11
N LYS A 174 2.22 -3.50 -13.31
CA LYS A 174 1.73 -4.83 -13.71
C LYS A 174 0.50 -5.19 -12.89
N SER A 175 -0.29 -6.16 -13.37
CA SER A 175 -1.44 -6.69 -12.61
C SER A 175 -1.03 -7.21 -11.22
N THR A 176 0.20 -7.69 -11.06
CA THR A 176 0.73 -8.21 -9.79
C THR A 176 1.10 -7.15 -8.75
N ASN A 177 1.27 -5.88 -9.13
CA ASN A 177 1.57 -4.76 -8.23
C ASN A 177 0.55 -3.62 -8.30
N LEU A 178 -0.48 -3.75 -9.13
CA LEU A 178 -1.45 -2.69 -9.40
C LEU A 178 -2.17 -2.22 -8.13
N THR A 179 -2.55 -3.11 -7.22
CA THR A 179 -3.15 -2.73 -5.94
C THR A 179 -2.21 -1.83 -5.14
N ARG A 180 -0.91 -2.16 -5.05
CA ARG A 180 0.08 -1.31 -4.37
C ARG A 180 0.20 0.07 -5.02
N VAL A 181 0.18 0.14 -6.35
CA VAL A 181 0.23 1.41 -7.10
C VAL A 181 -1.00 2.26 -6.78
N LEU A 182 -2.21 1.71 -6.97
CA LEU A 182 -3.46 2.43 -6.77
C LEU A 182 -3.60 2.96 -5.33
N HIS A 183 -3.21 2.15 -4.35
CA HIS A 183 -3.26 2.55 -2.95
C HIS A 183 -2.24 3.64 -2.64
N GLY A 184 -0.93 3.38 -2.77
CA GLY A 184 0.05 4.32 -2.23
C GLY A 184 0.53 5.42 -3.17
N CYS A 185 0.12 5.45 -4.43
CA CYS A 185 0.29 6.61 -5.31
C CYS A 185 -0.84 7.65 -5.14
N SER A 186 -1.74 7.50 -4.17
CA SER A 186 -2.76 8.50 -3.89
C SER A 186 -2.25 9.55 -2.91
N SER A 187 -2.63 10.82 -3.08
CA SER A 187 -2.25 11.90 -2.16
C SER A 187 -2.77 11.65 -0.74
N ALA A 188 -2.18 12.34 0.25
CA ALA A 188 -2.65 12.30 1.63
C ALA A 188 -4.07 12.85 1.81
N ARG A 189 -4.56 13.69 0.88
CA ARG A 189 -5.94 14.22 0.88
C ARG A 189 -6.94 13.33 0.13
N GLY A 190 -6.48 12.22 -0.44
CA GLY A 190 -7.34 11.22 -1.08
C GLY A 190 -7.48 11.37 -2.59
N LEU A 191 -6.74 12.28 -3.24
CA LEU A 191 -6.66 12.32 -4.71
C LEU A 191 -5.96 11.05 -5.21
N GLY A 192 -6.75 10.14 -5.75
CA GLY A 192 -6.27 8.91 -6.37
C GLY A 192 -6.10 9.06 -7.89
N LEU A 193 -5.34 8.14 -8.47
CA LEU A 193 -5.08 8.08 -9.90
C LEU A 193 -6.37 8.03 -10.74
N ASP A 194 -6.35 8.67 -11.91
CA ASP A 194 -7.41 8.54 -12.92
C ASP A 194 -7.22 7.29 -13.78
N GLY A 195 -6.03 6.70 -13.79
CA GLY A 195 -5.73 5.52 -14.59
C GLY A 195 -4.37 4.88 -14.32
N VAL A 196 -4.10 3.78 -15.00
CA VAL A 196 -2.77 3.16 -15.05
C VAL A 196 -2.35 2.84 -16.47
N ALA A 197 -1.10 3.13 -16.79
CA ALA A 197 -0.49 2.84 -18.07
C ALA A 197 0.41 1.62 -17.98
N VAL A 198 0.19 0.66 -18.89
CA VAL A 198 0.92 -0.61 -18.94
C VAL A 198 1.45 -0.87 -20.35
N VAL A 199 2.56 -1.60 -20.43
CA VAL A 199 3.17 -2.05 -21.70
C VAL A 199 3.31 -3.56 -21.69
N SER A 200 4.32 -4.07 -20.99
CA SER A 200 4.70 -5.48 -21.04
C SER A 200 3.70 -6.43 -20.40
N ASP A 201 2.88 -5.97 -19.44
CA ASP A 201 1.86 -6.84 -18.81
C ASP A 201 0.80 -7.31 -19.81
N ILE A 202 0.56 -6.55 -20.87
CA ILE A 202 -0.37 -6.89 -21.96
C ILE A 202 0.40 -7.30 -23.22
N MET A 203 1.32 -6.46 -23.71
CA MET A 203 2.00 -6.67 -25.00
C MET A 203 2.86 -7.95 -25.02
N ALA A 204 3.44 -8.34 -23.89
CA ALA A 204 4.24 -9.57 -23.78
C ALA A 204 3.44 -10.79 -23.27
N ALA A 205 2.12 -10.64 -23.07
CA ALA A 205 1.30 -11.71 -22.52
C ALA A 205 0.96 -12.78 -23.58
N GLN A 206 0.98 -14.04 -23.15
CA GLN A 206 0.42 -15.14 -23.96
C GLN A 206 -1.10 -15.02 -24.13
N ASP A 207 -1.77 -14.46 -23.13
CA ASP A 207 -3.19 -14.12 -23.14
C ASP A 207 -3.39 -12.63 -22.82
N PRO A 208 -3.37 -11.75 -23.85
CA PRO A 208 -3.54 -10.31 -23.69
C PRO A 208 -4.90 -9.92 -23.13
N ARG A 209 -5.95 -10.68 -23.48
CA ARG A 209 -7.30 -10.44 -23.00
C ARG A 209 -7.38 -10.66 -21.50
N ALA A 210 -6.93 -11.82 -21.00
CA ALA A 210 -6.94 -12.10 -19.57
C ALA A 210 -6.05 -11.12 -18.78
N ALA A 211 -4.94 -10.64 -19.36
CA ALA A 211 -4.12 -9.61 -18.75
C ALA A 211 -4.85 -8.27 -18.59
N ALA A 212 -5.50 -7.80 -19.65
CA ALA A 212 -6.32 -6.58 -19.61
C ALA A 212 -7.51 -6.73 -18.65
N GLU A 213 -8.20 -7.87 -18.66
CA GLU A 213 -9.35 -8.14 -17.76
C GLU A 213 -8.94 -8.08 -16.29
N ARG A 214 -7.77 -8.62 -15.93
CA ARG A 214 -7.23 -8.53 -14.57
C ARG A 214 -7.01 -7.07 -14.15
N LEU A 215 -6.34 -6.28 -14.99
CA LEU A 215 -6.08 -4.86 -14.71
C LEU A 215 -7.39 -4.07 -14.56
N ALA A 216 -8.33 -4.24 -15.49
CA ALA A 216 -9.63 -3.58 -15.47
C ALA A 216 -10.47 -3.99 -14.25
N SER A 217 -10.41 -5.26 -13.84
CA SER A 217 -11.11 -5.76 -12.65
C SER A 217 -10.56 -5.13 -11.37
N ILE A 218 -9.23 -5.12 -11.19
CA ILE A 218 -8.56 -4.51 -10.03
C ILE A 218 -8.88 -3.02 -9.96
N TYR A 219 -8.73 -2.29 -11.06
CA TYR A 219 -8.99 -0.84 -11.10
C TYR A 219 -10.45 -0.51 -10.78
N ARG A 220 -11.42 -1.22 -11.40
CA ARG A 220 -12.86 -1.00 -11.14
C ARG A 220 -13.23 -1.30 -9.70
N ALA A 221 -12.73 -2.42 -9.15
CA ALA A 221 -12.96 -2.77 -7.75
C ALA A 221 -12.39 -1.69 -6.82
N TRP A 222 -11.16 -1.25 -7.04
CA TRP A 222 -10.56 -0.17 -6.26
C TRP A 222 -11.36 1.13 -6.34
N ARG A 223 -11.84 1.50 -7.54
CA ARG A 223 -12.62 2.73 -7.77
C ARG A 223 -14.03 2.67 -7.16
N SER A 224 -14.61 1.48 -6.99
CA SER A 224 -15.93 1.28 -6.40
C SER A 224 -15.97 1.44 -4.87
N VAL A 225 -14.82 1.35 -4.20
CA VAL A 225 -14.73 1.56 -2.75
C VAL A 225 -14.58 3.07 -2.47
N PRO A 226 -15.33 3.65 -1.53
CA PRO A 226 -15.16 5.05 -1.14
C PRO A 226 -13.70 5.36 -0.85
N ARG A 227 -13.19 6.46 -1.43
CA ARG A 227 -11.79 6.92 -1.28
C ARG A 227 -11.54 7.54 0.10
N ILE A 228 -12.05 6.93 1.16
CA ILE A 228 -11.75 7.37 2.52
C ILE A 228 -10.28 7.00 2.79
N PRO A 229 -9.47 7.91 3.37
CA PRO A 229 -8.01 7.81 3.47
C PRO A 229 -7.39 6.55 4.09
N THR A 230 -8.15 5.61 4.63
CA THR A 230 -7.64 4.26 4.94
C THR A 230 -8.60 3.17 4.47
N SER A 231 -8.13 2.35 3.54
CA SER A 231 -8.87 1.20 2.98
C SER A 231 -9.03 0.01 3.94
N PHE A 232 -8.61 0.18 5.19
CA PHE A 232 -8.49 -0.90 6.18
C PHE A 232 -9.46 -0.72 7.36
N SER A 233 -10.27 0.34 7.37
CA SER A 233 -11.24 0.65 8.42
C SER A 233 -12.65 0.74 7.84
N LYS A 234 -13.66 0.37 8.63
CA LYS A 234 -15.06 0.64 8.24
C LYS A 234 -15.34 2.14 8.38
N ALA A 235 -15.80 2.75 7.30
CA ALA A 235 -16.03 4.19 7.15
C ALA A 235 -17.21 4.75 7.97
N ASP A 236 -18.26 3.95 8.13
CA ASP A 236 -19.61 4.50 8.34
C ASP A 236 -20.16 4.38 9.77
N ALA A 237 -19.35 3.95 10.75
CA ALA A 237 -19.79 3.85 12.13
C ALA A 237 -19.08 4.88 13.01
N GLU A 238 -19.85 5.76 13.66
CA GLU A 238 -19.37 6.52 14.81
C GLU A 238 -18.82 5.53 15.85
N LEU A 239 -17.49 5.53 16.01
CA LEU A 239 -16.84 4.65 16.97
C LEU A 239 -16.77 5.38 18.32
N SER A 240 -17.68 5.05 19.23
CA SER A 240 -17.58 5.49 20.63
C SER A 240 -16.57 4.63 21.40
N SER A 241 -16.08 5.13 22.54
CA SER A 241 -15.27 4.32 23.46
C SER A 241 -15.95 3.03 23.90
N ALA A 242 -17.25 3.08 24.22
CA ALA A 242 -17.99 1.91 24.68
C ALA A 242 -18.12 0.85 23.57
N SER A 243 -18.50 1.27 22.36
CA SER A 243 -18.59 0.37 21.21
C SER A 243 -17.23 -0.20 20.81
N PHE A 244 -16.15 0.58 20.92
CA PHE A 244 -14.80 0.06 20.68
C PHE A 244 -14.46 -1.08 21.64
N VAL A 245 -14.70 -0.90 22.94
CA VAL A 245 -14.41 -1.91 23.96
C VAL A 245 -15.23 -3.20 23.73
N GLU A 246 -16.51 -3.06 23.37
CA GLU A 246 -17.35 -4.21 23.01
C GLU A 246 -16.80 -4.97 21.79
N LEU A 247 -16.43 -4.26 20.73
CA LEU A 247 -15.86 -4.88 19.53
C LEU A 247 -14.50 -5.53 19.80
N ALA A 248 -13.67 -4.92 20.64
CA ALA A 248 -12.40 -5.49 21.07
C ALA A 248 -12.59 -6.81 21.84
N GLY A 249 -13.58 -6.87 22.72
CA GLY A 249 -13.98 -8.11 23.41
C GLY A 249 -14.43 -9.21 22.44
N LYS A 250 -15.29 -8.88 21.47
CA LYS A 250 -15.73 -9.83 20.42
C LYS A 250 -14.56 -10.35 19.57
N LEU A 251 -13.60 -9.49 19.24
CA LEU A 251 -12.40 -9.92 18.50
C LEU A 251 -11.54 -10.87 19.33
N LEU A 252 -11.40 -10.66 20.63
CA LEU A 252 -10.67 -11.59 21.52
C LEU A 252 -11.31 -12.99 21.52
N GLU A 253 -12.64 -13.10 21.56
CA GLU A 253 -13.34 -14.38 21.37
C GLU A 253 -13.03 -14.98 20.00
N GLY A 254 -13.09 -14.13 18.97
CA GLY A 254 -12.79 -14.47 17.59
C GLY A 254 -11.40 -15.07 17.40
N VAL A 255 -10.38 -14.60 18.13
CA VAL A 255 -9.01 -15.14 18.04
C VAL A 255 -9.01 -16.62 18.40
N ARG A 256 -9.62 -16.99 19.53
CA ARG A 256 -9.65 -18.39 20.01
C ARG A 256 -10.51 -19.29 19.13
N ALA A 257 -11.59 -18.74 18.56
CA ALA A 257 -12.49 -19.47 17.67
C ALA A 257 -11.88 -19.70 16.27
N ALA A 258 -11.21 -18.68 15.72
CA ALA A 258 -10.63 -18.73 14.38
C ALA A 258 -9.22 -19.34 14.34
N LYS A 259 -8.46 -19.25 15.44
CA LYS A 259 -7.06 -19.68 15.56
C LYS A 259 -6.21 -19.26 14.34
N PRO A 260 -6.12 -17.96 14.03
CA PRO A 260 -5.45 -17.51 12.80
C PRO A 260 -3.97 -17.92 12.80
N LEU A 261 -3.42 -18.16 11.62
CA LEU A 261 -1.98 -18.29 11.45
C LEU A 261 -1.32 -16.91 11.53
N VAL A 262 -0.37 -16.73 12.44
CA VAL A 262 0.43 -15.50 12.58
C VAL A 262 1.83 -15.81 12.08
N HIS A 263 2.08 -15.43 10.84
CA HIS A 263 3.38 -15.59 10.20
C HIS A 263 4.28 -14.41 10.55
N GLN A 264 5.46 -14.69 11.09
CA GLN A 264 6.36 -13.67 11.59
C GLN A 264 7.75 -13.82 10.99
N ILE A 265 8.19 -12.77 10.31
CA ILE A 265 9.58 -12.55 9.95
C ILE A 265 10.14 -11.62 11.00
N THR A 266 10.78 -12.20 12.03
CA THR A 266 11.31 -11.47 13.19
C THR A 266 12.75 -11.87 13.53
N ASN A 267 13.37 -11.10 14.41
CA ASN A 267 14.75 -11.28 14.83
C ASN A 267 14.92 -12.44 15.84
N GLY A 268 16.10 -13.05 15.87
CA GLY A 268 16.40 -14.21 16.72
C GLY A 268 16.25 -13.97 18.23
N VAL A 269 16.30 -12.72 18.70
CA VAL A 269 16.21 -12.37 20.13
C VAL A 269 14.80 -12.61 20.68
N VAL A 270 13.76 -12.43 19.83
CA VAL A 270 12.36 -12.40 20.28
C VAL A 270 11.49 -13.53 19.70
N LYS A 271 12.04 -14.42 18.86
CA LYS A 271 11.27 -15.51 18.20
C LYS A 271 10.47 -16.33 19.21
N THR A 272 11.10 -16.77 20.30
CA THR A 272 10.43 -17.61 21.31
C THR A 272 9.35 -16.83 22.05
N GLN A 273 9.63 -15.59 22.47
CA GLN A 273 8.68 -14.75 23.19
C GLN A 273 7.45 -14.44 22.31
N SER A 274 7.67 -14.09 21.04
CA SER A 274 6.58 -13.84 20.09
C SER A 274 5.77 -15.10 19.77
N ALA A 275 6.42 -16.27 19.63
CA ALA A 275 5.71 -17.54 19.44
C ALA A 275 4.79 -17.84 20.64
N ASN A 276 5.33 -17.74 21.85
CA ASN A 276 4.58 -18.01 23.08
C ASN A 276 3.46 -16.99 23.29
N ALA A 277 3.68 -15.71 23.00
CA ALA A 277 2.61 -14.69 23.06
C ALA A 277 1.48 -14.99 22.08
N THR A 278 1.81 -15.46 20.86
CA THR A 278 0.82 -15.87 19.85
C THR A 278 -0.03 -17.05 20.37
N LEU A 279 0.63 -18.07 20.93
CA LEU A 279 -0.03 -19.24 21.49
C LEU A 279 -0.90 -18.88 22.70
N ALA A 280 -0.39 -18.02 23.59
CA ALA A 280 -1.12 -17.53 24.75
C ALA A 280 -2.41 -16.81 24.32
N LEU A 281 -2.35 -15.94 23.31
CA LEU A 281 -3.54 -15.28 22.76
C LEU A 281 -4.54 -16.25 22.09
N GLY A 282 -4.14 -17.50 21.80
CA GLY A 282 -4.99 -18.53 21.19
C GLY A 282 -4.83 -18.67 19.68
N ALA A 283 -3.79 -18.07 19.09
CA ALA A 283 -3.47 -18.16 17.67
C ALA A 283 -2.31 -19.14 17.39
N SER A 284 -1.98 -19.37 16.12
CA SER A 284 -0.92 -20.31 15.71
C SER A 284 0.28 -19.57 15.11
N PRO A 285 1.47 -19.60 15.70
CA PRO A 285 2.65 -18.93 15.15
C PRO A 285 3.35 -19.74 14.06
N ILE A 286 3.98 -19.05 13.10
CA ILE A 286 5.01 -19.62 12.23
C ILE A 286 6.16 -18.62 12.01
N MET A 287 7.39 -19.09 12.17
CA MET A 287 8.61 -18.26 12.16
C MET A 287 9.44 -18.50 10.89
N ALA A 288 8.88 -18.14 9.75
CA ALA A 288 9.35 -18.49 8.41
C ALA A 288 9.87 -17.25 7.65
N ALA A 289 11.17 -17.20 7.35
CA ALA A 289 11.78 -16.05 6.68
C ALA A 289 12.25 -16.35 5.25
N SER A 290 12.33 -17.64 4.85
CA SER A 290 12.94 -18.04 3.58
C SER A 290 12.07 -17.62 2.40
N ALA A 291 12.65 -16.95 1.41
CA ALA A 291 11.96 -16.54 0.18
C ALA A 291 11.13 -17.66 -0.50
N GLN A 292 11.58 -18.91 -0.40
CA GLN A 292 11.03 -20.08 -1.10
C GLN A 292 9.65 -20.51 -0.57
N GLU A 293 9.34 -20.26 0.71
CA GLU A 293 8.08 -20.68 1.36
C GLU A 293 7.02 -19.56 1.37
N GLN A 294 7.38 -18.32 0.99
CA GLN A 294 6.52 -17.15 1.18
C GLN A 294 5.23 -17.20 0.36
N VAL A 295 5.28 -17.77 -0.85
CA VAL A 295 4.10 -17.91 -1.73
C VAL A 295 3.07 -18.85 -1.12
N ASP A 296 3.52 -19.95 -0.52
CA ASP A 296 2.64 -20.94 0.09
C ASP A 296 2.03 -20.42 1.39
N LEU A 297 2.85 -19.78 2.24
CA LEU A 297 2.41 -19.21 3.50
C LEU A 297 1.41 -18.06 3.30
N ALA A 298 1.58 -17.25 2.25
CA ALA A 298 0.68 -16.13 1.97
C ALA A 298 -0.78 -16.57 1.73
N ARG A 299 -1.01 -17.79 1.21
CA ARG A 299 -2.35 -18.33 0.92
C ARG A 299 -3.12 -18.79 2.16
N ILE A 300 -2.42 -19.05 3.27
CA ILE A 300 -3.06 -19.53 4.50
C ILE A 300 -3.73 -18.34 5.21
N PRO A 301 -5.03 -18.39 5.56
CA PRO A 301 -5.70 -17.28 6.23
C PRO A 301 -5.05 -16.91 7.57
N GLY A 302 -4.89 -15.61 7.85
CA GLY A 302 -4.21 -15.13 9.04
C GLY A 302 -3.62 -13.73 8.89
N GLY A 303 -2.47 -13.47 9.51
CA GLY A 303 -1.75 -12.19 9.42
C GLY A 303 -0.24 -12.37 9.28
N LEU A 304 0.43 -11.35 8.73
CA LEU A 304 1.89 -11.29 8.55
C LEU A 304 2.48 -10.17 9.41
N LEU A 305 3.46 -10.49 10.26
CA LEU A 305 4.33 -9.55 10.95
C LEU A 305 5.69 -9.50 10.26
N ILE A 306 6.08 -8.35 9.74
CA ILE A 306 7.45 -8.07 9.31
C ILE A 306 8.09 -7.17 10.37
N ASN A 307 8.93 -7.77 11.21
CA ASN A 307 9.75 -7.10 12.20
C ASN A 307 11.22 -7.31 11.82
N PHE A 308 11.81 -6.29 11.20
CA PHE A 308 13.17 -6.41 10.66
C PHE A 308 14.28 -6.11 11.69
N GLY A 309 14.02 -6.28 13.00
CA GLY A 309 14.95 -5.97 14.09
C GLY A 309 16.41 -6.32 13.78
N THR A 310 16.68 -7.56 13.40
CA THR A 310 17.92 -7.94 12.70
C THR A 310 17.55 -8.20 11.24
N ILE A 311 18.12 -7.41 10.33
CA ILE A 311 17.83 -7.52 8.90
C ILE A 311 18.72 -8.63 8.33
N GLU A 312 18.15 -9.81 8.11
CA GLU A 312 18.86 -10.98 7.55
C GLU A 312 18.43 -11.27 6.11
N ASP A 313 17.12 -11.41 5.86
CA ASP A 313 16.57 -11.77 4.54
C ASP A 313 15.59 -10.71 4.02
N VAL A 314 16.14 -9.65 3.41
CA VAL A 314 15.34 -8.60 2.76
C VAL A 314 14.51 -9.16 1.59
N GLN A 315 15.00 -10.20 0.89
CA GLN A 315 14.26 -10.80 -0.22
C GLN A 315 13.02 -11.55 0.28
N GLY A 316 13.18 -12.34 1.35
CA GLY A 316 12.07 -12.97 2.06
C GLY A 316 11.01 -11.96 2.48
N MET A 317 11.40 -10.83 3.07
CA MET A 317 10.47 -9.75 3.46
C MET A 317 9.75 -9.11 2.26
N LEU A 318 10.44 -8.91 1.13
CA LEU A 318 9.85 -8.35 -0.08
C LEU A 318 8.79 -9.29 -0.66
N ILE A 319 9.10 -10.57 -0.77
CA ILE A 319 8.18 -11.58 -1.32
C ILE A 319 7.01 -11.79 -0.35
N ALA A 320 7.28 -11.93 0.94
CA ALA A 320 6.25 -12.13 1.96
C ALA A 320 5.19 -11.02 1.95
N GLY A 321 5.61 -9.75 1.98
CA GLY A 321 4.67 -8.63 1.96
C GLY A 321 3.91 -8.51 0.64
N THR A 322 4.59 -8.76 -0.49
CA THR A 322 3.96 -8.73 -1.83
C THR A 322 2.90 -9.82 -1.96
N GLU A 323 3.23 -11.06 -1.59
CA GLU A 323 2.30 -12.18 -1.65
C GLU A 323 1.17 -12.04 -0.62
N ALA A 324 1.46 -11.51 0.57
CA ALA A 324 0.41 -11.20 1.55
C ALA A 324 -0.61 -10.21 0.99
N ASN A 325 -0.17 -9.12 0.37
CA ASN A 325 -1.07 -8.17 -0.31
C ASN A 325 -1.89 -8.81 -1.43
N LYS A 326 -1.30 -9.67 -2.26
CA LYS A 326 -2.03 -10.40 -3.32
C LYS A 326 -3.10 -11.33 -2.75
N ASN A 327 -2.83 -11.94 -1.60
CA ASN A 327 -3.76 -12.84 -0.91
C ASN A 327 -4.60 -12.11 0.13
N ARG A 328 -4.60 -10.77 0.14
CA ARG A 328 -5.41 -9.91 1.02
C ARG A 328 -5.16 -10.14 2.52
N LYS A 329 -3.96 -10.61 2.85
CA LYS A 329 -3.53 -10.87 4.22
C LYS A 329 -3.00 -9.58 4.84
N PRO A 330 -3.49 -9.18 6.04
CA PRO A 330 -3.02 -7.99 6.72
C PRO A 330 -1.52 -8.09 7.04
N VAL A 331 -0.80 -7.01 6.74
CA VAL A 331 0.65 -6.89 6.99
C VAL A 331 0.90 -5.84 8.06
N VAL A 332 1.44 -6.28 9.19
CA VAL A 332 1.93 -5.41 10.27
C VAL A 332 3.43 -5.21 10.07
N PHE A 333 3.83 -3.96 9.88
CA PHE A 333 5.23 -3.57 9.76
C PHE A 333 5.71 -2.96 11.07
N ASP A 334 6.75 -3.56 11.65
CA ASP A 334 7.41 -3.13 12.88
C ASP A 334 8.86 -2.73 12.53
N PRO A 335 9.11 -1.44 12.25
CA PRO A 335 10.36 -0.92 11.74
C PRO A 335 11.34 -0.66 12.88
N VAL A 336 11.62 -1.70 13.66
CA VAL A 336 12.49 -1.64 14.85
C VAL A 336 13.81 -0.92 14.55
N GLY A 337 14.06 0.16 15.27
CA GLY A 337 15.28 0.95 15.18
C GLY A 337 15.51 1.62 13.82
N VAL A 338 14.46 1.87 13.02
CA VAL A 338 14.61 2.45 11.67
C VAL A 338 15.41 3.75 11.63
N GLY A 339 15.35 4.57 12.69
CA GLY A 339 16.12 5.81 12.81
C GLY A 339 17.63 5.61 13.08
N ALA A 340 18.07 4.40 13.44
CA ALA A 340 19.42 4.16 13.93
C ALA A 340 20.49 4.19 12.83
N THR A 341 20.17 3.75 11.60
CA THR A 341 21.16 3.67 10.50
C THR A 341 20.55 4.03 9.15
N ALA A 342 21.38 4.45 8.18
CA ALA A 342 20.92 4.66 6.80
C ALA A 342 20.38 3.36 6.17
N TYR A 343 21.07 2.23 6.38
CA TYR A 343 20.66 0.93 5.88
C TYR A 343 19.25 0.52 6.33
N ARG A 344 18.88 0.78 7.59
CA ARG A 344 17.51 0.51 8.07
C ARG A 344 16.47 1.42 7.42
N ARG A 345 16.77 2.71 7.26
CA ARG A 345 15.89 3.67 6.57
C ARG A 345 15.66 3.29 5.11
N GLU A 346 16.73 2.97 4.39
CA GLU A 346 16.67 2.53 2.99
C GLU A 346 15.92 1.21 2.84
N THR A 347 16.13 0.25 3.75
CA THR A 347 15.41 -1.02 3.75
C THR A 347 13.92 -0.82 4.00
N ALA A 348 13.54 0.02 4.98
CA ALA A 348 12.14 0.34 5.25
C ALA A 348 11.47 1.01 4.05
N SER A 349 12.14 1.99 3.41
CA SER A 349 11.64 2.62 2.18
C SER A 349 11.49 1.60 1.04
N LYS A 350 12.46 0.68 0.86
CA LYS A 350 12.38 -0.37 -0.16
C LYS A 350 11.19 -1.30 0.06
N LEU A 351 10.95 -1.73 1.30
CA LEU A 351 9.84 -2.60 1.68
C LEU A 351 8.49 -1.90 1.47
N LEU A 352 8.34 -0.70 2.01
CA LEU A 352 7.11 0.09 1.87
C LEU A 352 6.85 0.50 0.41
N ASN A 353 7.86 0.64 -0.45
CA ASN A 353 7.65 0.85 -1.88
C ASN A 353 7.12 -0.41 -2.58
N ALA A 354 7.52 -1.61 -2.13
CA ALA A 354 7.15 -2.87 -2.78
C ALA A 354 5.74 -3.35 -2.42
N TRP A 355 5.34 -3.20 -1.16
CA TRP A 355 4.05 -3.67 -0.64
C TRP A 355 3.44 -2.65 0.33
N GLN A 356 2.16 -2.81 0.62
CA GLN A 356 1.36 -1.91 1.43
C GLN A 356 1.23 -2.49 2.84
N ALA A 357 1.66 -1.72 3.83
CA ALA A 357 1.40 -2.03 5.23
C ALA A 357 -0.09 -1.83 5.53
N THR A 358 -0.69 -2.78 6.24
CA THR A 358 -1.99 -2.62 6.88
C THR A 358 -1.85 -1.81 8.16
N VAL A 359 -0.81 -2.12 8.95
CA VAL A 359 -0.47 -1.42 10.18
C VAL A 359 1.01 -1.08 10.18
N ILE A 360 1.38 0.15 10.52
CA ILE A 360 2.74 0.53 10.89
C ILE A 360 2.75 0.75 12.41
N LYS A 361 3.56 -0.04 13.13
CA LYS A 361 3.71 0.07 14.59
C LYS A 361 5.10 0.57 14.92
N GLY A 362 5.23 1.57 15.78
CA GLY A 362 6.54 2.00 16.29
C GLY A 362 6.44 2.81 17.57
N ASN A 363 7.57 3.02 18.23
CA ASN A 363 7.70 4.03 19.28
C ASN A 363 7.82 5.44 18.67
N ALA A 364 7.92 6.48 19.52
CA ALA A 364 8.01 7.86 19.05
C ALA A 364 9.21 8.12 18.12
N ALA A 365 10.37 7.52 18.40
CA ALA A 365 11.57 7.67 17.56
C ALA A 365 11.39 7.06 16.16
N GLU A 366 10.80 5.87 16.10
CA GLU A 366 10.55 5.15 14.84
C GLU A 366 9.45 5.82 14.01
N ILE A 367 8.35 6.22 14.65
CA ILE A 367 7.25 6.96 14.02
C ILE A 367 7.75 8.32 13.52
N GLY A 368 8.54 9.04 14.31
CA GLY A 368 9.14 10.32 13.91
C GLY A 368 10.03 10.18 12.68
N THR A 369 10.85 9.11 12.64
CA THR A 369 11.71 8.80 11.49
C THR A 369 10.89 8.51 10.23
N ILE A 370 9.88 7.63 10.32
CA ILE A 370 9.03 7.30 9.16
C ILE A 370 8.23 8.53 8.72
N ALA A 371 7.69 9.29 9.67
CA ALA A 371 6.97 10.53 9.39
C ALA A 371 7.86 11.64 8.80
N ARG A 372 9.19 11.42 8.69
CA ARG A 372 10.17 12.40 8.21
C ARG A 372 10.13 13.70 9.02
N LEU A 373 9.90 13.60 10.33
CA LEU A 373 9.85 14.76 11.23
C LEU A 373 11.26 15.09 11.70
N ASP A 374 11.67 16.35 11.51
CA ASP A 374 12.96 16.85 12.01
C ASP A 374 13.01 16.93 13.54
N GLU A 375 11.84 17.00 14.20
CA GLU A 375 11.69 17.12 15.66
C GLU A 375 12.27 15.93 16.45
N VAL A 376 12.52 14.79 15.80
CA VAL A 376 12.98 13.54 16.45
C VAL A 376 14.39 13.13 16.01
N LYS A 377 15.15 14.03 15.38
CA LYS A 377 16.54 13.74 14.98
C LYS A 377 17.42 13.52 16.22
N GLY A 378 17.81 12.26 16.44
CA GLY A 378 19.08 11.93 17.10
C GLY A 378 19.00 11.50 18.56
N GLN A 379 18.10 10.59 18.93
CA GLN A 379 18.21 9.89 20.20
C GLN A 379 18.02 8.38 19.98
N GLY A 380 18.82 7.55 20.67
CA GLY A 380 18.90 6.10 20.44
C GLY A 380 17.57 5.37 20.65
N VAL A 381 17.56 4.05 20.40
CA VAL A 381 16.38 3.17 20.59
C VAL A 381 15.73 3.27 21.98
N ASP A 382 16.45 3.81 22.98
CA ASP A 382 16.04 3.92 24.38
C ASP A 382 15.58 5.34 24.80
N SER A 383 15.44 6.30 23.89
CA SER A 383 15.21 7.70 24.25
C SER A 383 13.76 8.16 24.08
N ILE A 384 13.13 8.52 25.20
CA ILE A 384 11.76 8.98 25.32
C ILE A 384 11.67 10.44 24.88
N GLY A 385 11.31 10.67 23.63
CA GLY A 385 10.83 11.97 23.15
C GLY A 385 9.33 11.88 22.88
N ASP A 386 8.51 12.40 23.78
CA ASP A 386 7.07 12.50 23.54
C ASP A 386 6.79 13.62 22.53
N PHE A 387 5.94 13.36 21.54
CA PHE A 387 5.45 14.42 20.66
C PHE A 387 4.60 15.42 21.45
N LYS A 388 4.71 16.72 21.13
CA LYS A 388 3.82 17.74 21.72
C LYS A 388 2.35 17.49 21.36
N ASP A 389 2.11 17.01 20.15
CA ASP A 389 0.79 16.62 19.66
C ASP A 389 0.89 15.24 18.96
N PRO A 390 0.89 14.14 19.72
CA PRO A 390 1.00 12.80 19.17
C PRO A 390 -0.13 12.47 18.21
N VAL A 391 -1.35 12.95 18.50
CA VAL A 391 -2.56 12.72 17.70
C VAL A 391 -2.39 13.24 16.28
N SER A 392 -1.94 14.48 16.14
CA SER A 392 -1.72 15.12 14.84
C SER A 392 -0.61 14.44 14.05
N VAL A 393 0.45 13.99 14.72
CA VAL A 393 1.55 13.22 14.08
C VAL A 393 1.03 11.89 13.52
N VAL A 394 0.37 11.07 14.34
CA VAL A 394 -0.09 9.75 13.89
C VAL A 394 -1.17 9.86 12.81
N ARG A 395 -2.06 10.86 12.88
CA ARG A 395 -3.08 11.09 11.84
C ARG A 395 -2.43 11.40 10.51
N ARG A 396 -1.50 12.36 10.47
CA ARG A 396 -0.78 12.71 9.22
C ARG A 396 -0.07 11.50 8.63
N LEU A 397 0.60 10.70 9.45
CA LEU A 397 1.30 9.51 8.97
C LEU A 397 0.32 8.46 8.42
N ALA A 398 -0.79 8.20 9.11
CA ALA A 398 -1.82 7.25 8.68
C ALA A 398 -2.46 7.68 7.36
N LEU A 399 -2.75 8.97 7.16
CA LEU A 399 -3.27 9.51 5.89
C LEU A 399 -2.25 9.40 4.76
N ARG A 400 -0.98 9.70 5.04
CA ARG A 400 0.11 9.67 4.04
C ARG A 400 0.43 8.25 3.57
N GLU A 401 0.56 7.31 4.51
CA GLU A 401 0.85 5.90 4.19
C GLU A 401 -0.39 5.06 3.94
N ARG A 402 -1.58 5.62 4.18
CA ARG A 402 -2.90 5.00 3.98
C ARG A 402 -3.02 3.66 4.71
N CYS A 403 -2.54 3.65 5.95
CA CYS A 403 -2.54 2.48 6.82
C CYS A 403 -3.00 2.85 8.22
N ILE A 404 -3.20 1.86 9.08
CA ILE A 404 -3.33 2.09 10.51
C ILE A 404 -1.94 2.42 11.07
N VAL A 405 -1.86 3.40 11.97
CA VAL A 405 -0.63 3.72 12.69
C VAL A 405 -0.84 3.39 14.17
N VAL A 406 0.11 2.67 14.75
CA VAL A 406 0.19 2.39 16.19
C VAL A 406 1.45 3.05 16.73
N LEU A 407 1.28 4.11 17.51
CA LEU A 407 2.34 4.74 18.30
C LEU A 407 2.29 4.17 19.71
N SER A 408 3.31 3.39 20.10
CA SER A 408 3.41 2.83 21.45
C SER A 408 4.13 3.77 22.42
N GLY A 409 3.68 3.83 23.67
CA GLY A 409 4.28 4.66 24.71
C GLY A 409 3.65 4.45 26.09
N VAL A 410 3.73 5.45 26.97
CA VAL A 410 2.95 5.46 28.24
C VAL A 410 1.45 5.59 27.96
N THR A 411 1.11 6.35 26.92
CA THR A 411 -0.20 6.34 26.28
C THR A 411 0.02 5.90 24.85
N ASP A 412 -0.73 4.89 24.41
CA ASP A 412 -0.69 4.40 23.04
C ASP A 412 -1.71 5.16 22.20
N TYR A 413 -1.37 5.44 20.95
CA TYR A 413 -2.23 6.11 19.97
C TYR A 413 -2.37 5.24 18.73
N ILE A 414 -3.60 4.83 18.44
CA ILE A 414 -3.91 3.98 17.28
C ILE A 414 -4.87 4.74 16.38
N THR A 415 -4.54 4.92 15.10
CA THR A 415 -5.36 5.75 14.21
C THR A 415 -5.42 5.23 12.78
N ASP A 416 -6.54 5.53 12.13
CA ASP A 416 -6.78 5.36 10.71
C ASP A 416 -6.70 6.70 9.95
N GLY A 417 -6.08 7.73 10.56
CA GLY A 417 -5.99 9.07 9.98
C GLY A 417 -7.18 9.98 10.31
N HIS A 418 -8.34 9.40 10.64
CA HIS A 418 -9.53 10.15 11.05
C HIS A 418 -9.81 9.96 12.53
N ARG A 419 -10.05 8.72 12.92
CA ARG A 419 -10.36 8.31 14.28
C ARG A 419 -9.07 7.93 14.99
N VAL A 420 -9.01 8.23 16.28
CA VAL A 420 -7.85 7.92 17.11
C VAL A 420 -8.35 7.23 18.37
N VAL A 421 -7.86 6.02 18.63
CA VAL A 421 -8.05 5.31 19.89
C VAL A 421 -6.83 5.56 20.76
N GLN A 422 -7.04 6.25 21.89
CA GLN A 422 -6.03 6.45 22.92
C GLN A 422 -6.20 5.38 24.00
N LEU A 423 -5.12 4.68 24.34
CA LEU A 423 -5.11 3.68 25.39
C LEU A 423 -4.10 4.07 26.47
N SER A 424 -4.51 4.02 27.74
CA SER A 424 -3.64 4.33 28.89
C SER A 424 -3.47 3.13 29.83
N ASN A 425 -3.56 1.92 29.28
CA ASN A 425 -3.25 0.68 29.97
C ASN A 425 -1.75 0.36 29.86
N GLY A 426 -1.27 -0.51 30.73
CA GLY A 426 0.10 -1.05 30.67
C GLY A 426 0.85 -0.92 31.98
N HIS A 427 2.10 -1.37 32.00
CA HIS A 427 2.92 -1.34 33.21
C HIS A 427 4.41 -1.08 32.87
N PRO A 428 5.17 -0.32 33.68
CA PRO A 428 6.60 -0.03 33.44
C PRO A 428 7.49 -1.27 33.28
N LEU A 429 7.09 -2.42 33.84
CA LEU A 429 7.81 -3.70 33.67
C LEU A 429 7.89 -4.16 32.20
N LEU A 430 6.98 -3.71 31.32
CA LEU A 430 7.10 -3.96 29.87
C LEU A 430 8.39 -3.37 29.29
N GLY A 431 8.87 -2.24 29.81
CA GLY A 431 10.14 -1.64 29.40
C GLY A 431 11.38 -2.34 29.95
N GLN A 432 11.21 -3.31 30.86
CA GLN A 432 12.31 -4.02 31.53
C GLN A 432 12.50 -5.45 31.03
N ILE A 433 11.71 -5.88 30.05
CA ILE A 433 11.85 -7.17 29.39
C ILE A 433 12.19 -6.97 27.91
N THR A 434 13.06 -7.83 27.38
CA THR A 434 13.35 -7.81 25.95
C THR A 434 12.14 -8.22 25.13
N GLY A 435 11.92 -7.55 24.00
CA GLY A 435 10.89 -7.94 23.03
C GLY A 435 9.46 -7.57 23.40
N SER A 436 9.19 -6.76 24.42
CA SER A 436 7.83 -6.27 24.72
C SER A 436 7.17 -5.57 23.52
N GLY A 437 7.91 -4.68 22.84
CA GLY A 437 7.45 -4.06 21.60
C GLY A 437 7.20 -5.06 20.45
N CYS A 438 7.96 -6.16 20.40
CA CYS A 438 7.78 -7.22 19.41
C CYS A 438 6.56 -8.10 19.74
N MET A 439 6.30 -8.36 21.03
CA MET A 439 5.06 -9.00 21.50
C MET A 439 3.85 -8.12 21.21
N LEU A 440 3.99 -6.78 21.28
CA LEU A 440 2.94 -5.86 20.86
C LEU A 440 2.65 -6.01 19.36
N GLY A 441 3.69 -6.06 18.52
CA GLY A 441 3.53 -6.36 17.09
C GLY A 441 2.84 -7.71 16.85
N THR A 442 3.16 -8.72 17.65
CA THR A 442 2.50 -10.04 17.62
C THR A 442 1.01 -9.95 17.95
N ALA A 443 0.65 -9.25 19.03
CA ALA A 443 -0.74 -9.08 19.44
C ALA A 443 -1.54 -8.32 18.37
N VAL A 444 -1.01 -7.21 17.87
CA VAL A 444 -1.62 -6.43 16.77
C VAL A 444 -1.85 -7.32 15.53
N THR A 445 -0.85 -8.10 15.12
CA THR A 445 -0.96 -9.00 13.96
C THR A 445 -1.98 -10.11 14.19
N THR A 446 -2.04 -10.65 15.40
CA THR A 446 -3.00 -11.69 15.78
C THR A 446 -4.44 -11.19 15.61
N PHE A 447 -4.74 -10.01 16.16
CA PHE A 447 -6.09 -9.45 16.07
C PHE A 447 -6.43 -9.00 14.64
N CYS A 448 -5.49 -8.41 13.89
CA CYS A 448 -5.72 -8.06 12.48
C CYS A 448 -5.97 -9.30 11.62
N GLY A 449 -5.19 -10.37 11.83
CA GLY A 449 -5.39 -11.66 11.18
C GLY A 449 -6.77 -12.25 11.48
N THR A 450 -7.21 -12.23 12.74
CA THR A 450 -8.56 -12.64 13.14
C THR A 450 -9.63 -11.83 12.42
N ALA A 451 -9.54 -10.50 12.46
CA ALA A 451 -10.53 -9.63 11.82
C ALA A 451 -10.65 -9.92 10.32
N SER A 452 -9.51 -10.16 9.64
CA SER A 452 -9.50 -10.56 8.23
C SER A 452 -10.15 -11.91 7.99
N VAL A 453 -9.78 -12.93 8.77
CA VAL A 453 -10.35 -14.28 8.66
C VAL A 453 -11.86 -14.30 8.87
N LEU A 454 -12.35 -13.51 9.83
CA LEU A 454 -13.78 -13.40 10.10
C LEU A 454 -14.51 -12.66 8.97
N ALA A 455 -13.94 -11.58 8.45
CA ALA A 455 -14.53 -10.79 7.38
C ALA A 455 -14.50 -11.48 6.00
N GLU A 456 -13.52 -12.35 5.73
CA GLU A 456 -13.49 -13.12 4.47
C GLU A 456 -14.64 -14.12 4.32
N ARG A 457 -15.34 -14.46 5.42
CA ARG A 457 -16.53 -15.32 5.39
C ARG A 457 -17.78 -14.59 4.91
N GLU A 458 -17.74 -13.26 4.79
CA GLU A 458 -18.86 -12.45 4.30
C GLU A 458 -18.86 -12.38 2.75
N PRO A 459 -20.01 -12.63 2.08
CA PRO A 459 -20.09 -12.51 0.62
C PRO A 459 -19.95 -11.05 0.16
N THR A 460 -19.05 -10.76 -0.78
CA THR A 460 -18.86 -9.42 -1.37
C THR A 460 -18.77 -9.48 -2.90
N ALA A 461 -19.22 -8.41 -3.57
CA ALA A 461 -19.43 -8.36 -5.02
C ALA A 461 -18.14 -8.37 -5.87
N SER A 462 -17.01 -7.87 -5.35
CA SER A 462 -15.68 -8.00 -5.96
C SER A 462 -14.58 -7.64 -4.97
N ASP A 463 -13.56 -8.50 -4.86
CA ASP A 463 -12.44 -8.33 -3.93
C ASP A 463 -11.11 -7.97 -4.63
N ALA A 464 -11.11 -7.82 -5.94
CA ALA A 464 -9.88 -7.71 -6.74
C ALA A 464 -9.03 -6.46 -6.41
N GLY A 465 -9.62 -5.42 -5.81
CA GLY A 465 -8.94 -4.16 -5.45
C GLY A 465 -8.63 -3.99 -3.97
N VAL A 466 -8.94 -4.99 -3.13
CA VAL A 466 -8.89 -4.90 -1.66
C VAL A 466 -7.62 -5.55 -1.13
N LEU A 467 -6.92 -4.90 -0.20
CA LEU A 467 -5.65 -5.39 0.37
C LEU A 467 -5.82 -6.17 1.68
N ALA A 468 -6.90 -5.92 2.43
CA ALA A 468 -7.33 -6.71 3.58
C ALA A 468 -8.79 -6.36 3.91
N LYS A 469 -9.52 -7.27 4.55
CA LYS A 469 -10.92 -7.06 4.99
C LYS A 469 -11.02 -7.01 6.52
N GLY A 470 -12.09 -6.39 7.03
CA GLY A 470 -12.32 -6.22 8.47
C GLY A 470 -11.97 -4.81 8.95
N ASP A 471 -12.26 -4.52 10.21
CA ASP A 471 -11.92 -3.22 10.83
C ASP A 471 -10.55 -3.30 11.50
N MET A 472 -9.52 -2.83 10.79
CA MET A 472 -8.13 -2.91 11.25
C MET A 472 -7.80 -1.88 12.31
N LEU A 473 -8.54 -0.76 12.42
CA LEU A 473 -8.37 0.18 13.53
C LEU A 473 -8.74 -0.50 14.84
N VAL A 474 -9.93 -1.09 14.88
CA VAL A 474 -10.42 -1.81 16.06
C VAL A 474 -9.52 -3.00 16.38
N ALA A 475 -9.13 -3.77 15.36
CA ALA A 475 -8.25 -4.93 15.55
C ALA A 475 -6.86 -4.55 16.09
N ALA A 476 -6.22 -3.52 15.52
CA ALA A 476 -4.92 -3.07 16.00
C ALA A 476 -5.01 -2.58 17.45
N ALA A 477 -5.99 -1.72 17.77
CA ALA A 477 -6.18 -1.21 19.13
C ALA A 477 -6.56 -2.32 20.12
N ALA A 478 -7.35 -3.32 19.73
CA ALA A 478 -7.66 -4.48 20.57
C ALA A 478 -6.41 -5.33 20.88
N GLY A 479 -5.50 -5.50 19.91
CA GLY A 479 -4.22 -6.16 20.13
C GLY A 479 -3.33 -5.41 21.12
N VAL A 480 -3.28 -4.08 21.03
CA VAL A 480 -2.58 -3.24 22.03
C VAL A 480 -3.20 -3.39 23.43
N LEU A 481 -4.52 -3.32 23.49
CA LEU A 481 -5.29 -3.41 24.73
C LEU A 481 -5.11 -4.77 25.42
N ALA A 482 -5.08 -5.87 24.66
CA ALA A 482 -4.89 -7.21 25.21
C ALA A 482 -3.53 -7.35 25.91
N LEU A 483 -2.44 -6.89 25.28
CA LEU A 483 -1.11 -6.98 25.88
C LEU A 483 -0.97 -6.06 27.10
N THR A 484 -1.47 -4.83 27.01
CA THR A 484 -1.31 -3.84 28.07
C THR A 484 -2.15 -4.17 29.31
N ILE A 485 -3.37 -4.69 29.15
CA ILE A 485 -4.17 -5.19 30.27
C ILE A 485 -3.52 -6.43 30.90
N ALA A 486 -3.05 -7.38 30.10
CA ALA A 486 -2.35 -8.56 30.63
C ALA A 486 -1.09 -8.16 31.43
N ALA A 487 -0.39 -7.11 31.01
CA ALA A 487 0.76 -6.56 31.74
C ALA A 487 0.38 -5.95 33.10
N GLU A 488 -0.73 -5.22 33.19
CA GLU A 488 -1.23 -4.73 34.47
C GLU A 488 -1.60 -5.88 35.41
N LEU A 489 -2.37 -6.86 34.91
CA LEU A 489 -2.77 -8.04 35.66
C LEU A 489 -1.56 -8.84 36.15
N ALA A 490 -0.53 -8.98 35.31
CA ALA A 490 0.68 -9.70 35.67
C ALA A 490 1.44 -8.96 36.77
N ALA A 491 1.53 -7.64 36.70
CA ALA A 491 2.20 -6.83 37.72
C ALA A 491 1.48 -6.87 39.08
N GLU A 492 0.17 -7.13 39.10
CA GLU A 492 -0.63 -7.30 40.33
C GLU A 492 -0.41 -8.67 41.01
N ARG A 493 0.24 -9.63 40.33
CA ARG A 493 0.46 -10.97 40.87
C ARG A 493 1.56 -10.97 41.95
N PRO A 494 1.30 -11.57 43.13
CA PRO A 494 2.27 -11.56 44.24
C PRO A 494 3.59 -12.29 43.93
N GLU A 495 3.57 -13.23 42.97
CA GLU A 495 4.75 -13.93 42.49
C GLU A 495 5.67 -13.08 41.59
N VAL A 496 5.19 -11.96 41.06
CA VAL A 496 6.00 -11.05 40.24
C VAL A 496 6.86 -10.16 41.13
N ARG A 497 8.16 -10.46 41.13
CA ARG A 497 9.20 -9.77 41.93
C ARG A 497 10.18 -8.97 41.09
N GLY A 498 9.98 -8.91 39.78
CA GLY A 498 10.86 -8.23 38.83
C GLY A 498 10.70 -8.77 37.40
N PRO A 499 11.51 -8.29 36.44
CA PRO A 499 11.35 -8.60 35.02
C PRO A 499 11.43 -10.10 34.68
N GLY A 500 12.27 -10.86 35.39
CA GLY A 500 12.43 -12.30 35.18
C GLY A 500 11.20 -13.13 35.54
N THR A 501 10.44 -12.71 36.57
CA THR A 501 9.17 -13.38 36.96
C THR A 501 7.96 -12.77 36.25
N PHE A 502 8.08 -11.52 35.79
CA PHE A 502 7.04 -10.83 35.05
C PHE A 502 6.73 -11.47 33.69
N LEU A 503 7.73 -11.80 32.88
CA LEU A 503 7.51 -12.32 31.52
C LEU A 503 6.69 -13.63 31.48
N PRO A 504 6.99 -14.67 32.29
CA PRO A 504 6.16 -15.87 32.34
C PRO A 504 4.71 -15.55 32.77
N VAL A 505 4.53 -14.73 33.80
CA VAL A 505 3.20 -14.37 34.30
C VAL A 505 2.42 -13.53 33.28
N LEU A 506 3.08 -12.67 32.53
CA LEU A 506 2.48 -11.93 31.41
C LEU A 506 1.89 -12.88 30.36
N LEU A 507 2.63 -13.94 30.00
CA LEU A 507 2.13 -14.97 29.07
C LEU A 507 0.93 -15.72 29.65
N ASP A 508 0.95 -16.02 30.96
CA ASP A 508 -0.18 -16.64 31.63
C ASP A 508 -1.42 -15.73 31.63
N GLU A 509 -1.27 -14.43 31.91
CA GLU A 509 -2.38 -13.46 31.84
C GLU A 509 -2.91 -13.27 30.42
N LEU A 510 -2.05 -13.24 29.40
CA LEU A 510 -2.49 -13.23 28.01
C LEU A 510 -3.38 -14.44 27.70
N SER A 511 -3.01 -15.62 28.22
CA SER A 511 -3.79 -16.85 28.02
C SER A 511 -5.13 -16.86 28.75
N ARG A 512 -5.22 -16.18 29.89
CA ARG A 512 -6.41 -16.12 30.73
C ARG A 512 -7.35 -14.96 30.41
N LEU A 513 -6.92 -14.00 29.59
CA LEU A 513 -7.70 -12.82 29.28
C LEU A 513 -9.10 -13.19 28.75
N THR A 514 -10.14 -12.56 29.27
CA THR A 514 -11.52 -12.75 28.81
C THR A 514 -12.10 -11.43 28.29
N PRO A 515 -13.16 -11.45 27.47
CA PRO A 515 -13.86 -10.24 27.03
C PRO A 515 -14.34 -9.38 28.20
N GLU A 516 -14.83 -9.99 29.28
CA GLU A 516 -15.30 -9.28 30.48
C GLU A 516 -14.15 -8.60 31.22
N THR A 517 -13.01 -9.29 31.33
CA THR A 517 -11.80 -8.74 31.94
C THR A 517 -11.25 -7.60 31.09
N LEU A 518 -11.18 -7.78 29.77
CA LEU A 518 -10.78 -6.73 28.84
C LEU A 518 -11.69 -5.50 28.97
N ALA A 519 -13.01 -5.71 28.99
CA ALA A 519 -13.97 -4.61 29.06
C ALA A 519 -13.92 -3.85 30.38
N SER A 520 -13.79 -4.55 31.51
CA SER A 520 -13.72 -3.92 32.84
C SER A 520 -12.40 -3.19 33.11
N ARG A 521 -11.31 -3.59 32.45
CA ARG A 521 -9.97 -3.01 32.64
C ARG A 521 -9.60 -1.96 31.58
N ALA A 522 -10.36 -1.84 30.49
CA ALA A 522 -10.04 -0.96 29.38
C ALA A 522 -10.05 0.53 29.78
N LYS A 523 -8.93 1.20 29.54
CA LYS A 523 -8.76 2.66 29.67
C LYS A 523 -8.68 3.26 28.26
N ALA A 524 -9.80 3.21 27.53
CA ALA A 524 -9.87 3.58 26.12
C ALA A 524 -10.66 4.88 25.89
N LYS A 525 -10.06 5.82 25.15
CA LYS A 525 -10.71 7.06 24.70
C LYS A 525 -10.65 7.16 23.19
N VAL A 526 -11.82 7.21 22.54
CA VAL A 526 -11.89 7.51 21.11
C VAL A 526 -11.98 9.02 20.90
N VAL A 527 -11.10 9.53 20.04
CA VAL A 527 -11.02 10.94 19.64
C VAL A 527 -11.29 11.00 18.14
N THR A 528 -12.31 11.76 17.74
CA THR A 528 -12.67 12.00 16.35
C THR A 528 -11.98 13.22 15.76
#